data_AF-A0A916WM58-F1
#
_entry.id   AF-A0A916WM58-F1
#
_cell.length_a   1.000
_cell.length_b   1.000
_cell.length_c   1.000
_cell.angle_alpha   90.00
_cell.angle_beta   90.00
_cell.angle_gamma   90.00
#
_symmetry.space_group_name_H-M   'P 1'
#
loop_
_entity.id
_entity.type
_entity.pdbx_description
1 polymer ?
#
loop_
_entity_poly.entity_id
_entity_poly.type
_entity_poly.pdbx_seq_one_letter_code
_entity_poly.pdbx_strand_id
1 'polypeptide(L)'
;MAQQSRAGPALAAAAIGSFFAGTVGVLLLAVFAAPLTDVALAFGPADYFALMLFGIVASVALTSEPLDRSLAMIIVGVLLGLVGTDVNSGAQRFTFGSPELMDGIEFACIAMGIFGITEIITNLEERRNGTMAMPLVGRLWPNAVDRRRMLPAILRGTGIGALLGVLPGAGATIASFAAYTLEKRVSPSSRRNWQRRHRGRRIAGIGKQRSRPM
;
A
#
# COMPACT_ATOMS: atom_id res chain seq x y z
N MET A 1 11.17 15.05 1.61
CA MET A 1 11.93 15.20 2.87
C MET A 1 13.20 14.37 2.85
N ALA A 2 13.13 13.05 2.64
CA ALA A 2 14.32 12.18 2.56
C ALA A 2 15.35 12.62 1.50
N GLN A 3 14.92 12.94 0.28
CA GLN A 3 15.79 13.47 -0.80
C GLN A 3 16.41 14.85 -0.52
N GLN A 4 15.98 15.54 0.54
CA GLN A 4 16.50 16.86 0.94
C GLN A 4 17.36 16.73 2.21
N SER A 5 18.05 15.60 2.39
CA SER A 5 18.83 15.25 3.59
C SER A 5 18.07 15.29 4.93
N ARG A 6 16.73 15.24 4.88
CA ARG A 6 15.84 15.20 6.06
C ARG A 6 15.22 13.82 6.21
N ALA A 7 16.05 12.79 6.34
CA ALA A 7 15.63 11.39 6.49
C ALA A 7 14.90 11.15 7.83
N GLY A 8 15.45 11.64 8.95
CA GLY A 8 14.83 11.49 10.28
C GLY A 8 13.38 11.98 10.38
N PRO A 9 13.07 13.24 10.01
CA PRO A 9 11.70 13.75 10.07
C PRO A 9 10.76 13.08 9.06
N ALA A 10 11.30 12.57 7.94
CA ALA A 10 10.52 11.81 6.97
C ALA A 10 10.08 10.46 7.55
N LEU A 11 11.01 9.74 8.19
CA LEU A 11 10.73 8.48 8.87
C LEU A 11 9.72 8.67 10.00
N ALA A 12 9.91 9.70 10.84
CA ALA A 12 8.97 10.01 11.91
C ALA A 12 7.58 10.39 11.38
N ALA A 13 7.49 11.15 10.29
CA ALA A 13 6.21 11.47 9.67
C ALA A 13 5.48 10.22 9.14
N ALA A 14 6.22 9.29 8.51
CA ALA A 14 5.67 8.02 8.03
C ALA A 14 5.18 7.14 9.19
N ALA A 15 5.97 7.02 10.26
CA ALA A 15 5.61 6.24 11.44
C ALA A 15 4.37 6.81 12.16
N ILE A 16 4.34 8.12 12.42
CA ILE A 16 3.20 8.79 13.07
C ILE A 16 1.95 8.68 12.20
N GLY A 17 2.08 8.89 10.89
CA GLY A 17 0.97 8.78 9.95
C GLY A 17 0.39 7.38 9.87
N SER A 18 1.25 6.36 9.79
CA SER A 18 0.84 4.95 9.75
C SER A 18 0.15 4.53 11.05
N PHE A 19 0.75 4.87 12.20
CA PHE A 19 0.18 4.56 13.50
C PHE A 19 -1.21 5.20 13.66
N PHE A 20 -1.32 6.51 13.41
CA PHE A 20 -2.60 7.21 13.51
C PHE A 20 -3.65 6.64 12.56
N ALA A 21 -3.31 6.41 11.29
CA ALA A 21 -4.24 5.84 10.31
C ALA A 21 -4.68 4.42 10.69
N GLY A 22 -3.75 3.59 11.19
CA GLY A 22 -4.04 2.25 11.68
C GLY A 22 -4.98 2.27 12.90
N THR A 23 -4.69 3.11 13.90
CA THR A 23 -5.57 3.26 15.08
C THR A 23 -6.97 3.73 14.67
N VAL A 24 -7.08 4.75 13.82
CA VAL A 24 -8.37 5.22 13.33
C VAL A 24 -9.09 4.14 12.53
N GLY A 25 -8.38 3.39 11.69
CA GLY A 25 -8.94 2.29 10.91
C GLY A 25 -9.54 1.19 11.81
N VAL A 26 -8.82 0.77 12.84
CA VAL A 26 -9.32 -0.22 13.82
C VAL A 26 -10.53 0.33 14.58
N LEU A 27 -10.50 1.59 15.01
CA LEU A 27 -11.63 2.21 15.70
C LEU A 27 -12.86 2.32 14.80
N LEU A 28 -12.68 2.71 13.53
CA LEU A 28 -13.77 2.74 12.56
C LEU A 28 -14.34 1.34 12.36
N LEU A 29 -13.50 0.34 12.15
CA LEU A 29 -13.95 -1.04 12.00
C LEU A 29 -14.73 -1.51 13.23
N ALA A 30 -14.24 -1.22 14.45
CA ALA A 30 -14.94 -1.58 15.68
C ALA A 30 -16.32 -0.89 15.82
N VAL A 31 -16.40 0.40 15.48
CA VAL A 31 -17.68 1.16 15.51
C VAL A 31 -18.66 0.63 14.46
N PHE A 32 -18.16 0.27 13.28
CA PHE A 32 -18.97 -0.20 12.16
C PHE A 32 -19.17 -1.72 12.14
N ALA A 33 -18.58 -2.48 13.07
CA ALA A 33 -18.62 -3.95 13.06
C ALA A 33 -20.04 -4.51 13.09
N ALA A 34 -20.90 -4.02 13.99
CA ALA A 34 -22.28 -4.47 14.11
C ALA A 34 -23.09 -4.22 12.81
N PRO A 35 -23.21 -2.98 12.30
CA PRO A 35 -23.98 -2.73 11.08
C PRO A 35 -23.40 -3.44 9.84
N LEU A 36 -22.08 -3.60 9.73
CA LEU A 36 -21.49 -4.39 8.65
C LEU A 36 -21.85 -5.88 8.74
N THR A 37 -21.94 -6.42 9.95
CA THR A 37 -22.33 -7.82 10.17
C THR A 37 -23.79 -8.05 9.78
N ASP A 38 -24.70 -7.13 10.12
CA ASP A 38 -26.11 -7.22 9.72
C ASP A 38 -26.26 -7.22 8.19
N VAL A 39 -25.49 -6.39 7.49
CA VAL A 39 -25.43 -6.37 6.02
C VAL A 39 -24.85 -7.68 5.47
N ALA A 40 -23.78 -8.19 6.09
CA ALA A 40 -23.15 -9.43 5.66
C ALA A 40 -24.12 -10.62 5.80
N LEU A 41 -24.85 -10.72 6.92
CA LEU A 41 -25.83 -11.78 7.15
C LEU A 41 -27.02 -11.73 6.19
N ALA A 42 -27.28 -10.58 5.57
CA ALA A 42 -28.30 -10.46 4.52
C ALA A 42 -27.84 -11.00 3.15
N PHE A 43 -26.55 -11.28 2.97
CA PHE A 43 -26.02 -11.80 1.70
C PHE A 43 -26.30 -13.28 1.54
N GLY A 44 -26.81 -13.65 0.37
CA GLY A 44 -26.94 -15.05 -0.02
C GLY A 44 -25.62 -15.64 -0.51
N PRO A 45 -25.57 -16.98 -0.71
CA PRO A 45 -24.39 -17.64 -1.27
C PRO A 45 -23.91 -17.04 -2.60
N ALA A 46 -24.85 -16.61 -3.45
CA ALA A 46 -24.54 -15.99 -4.74
C ALA A 46 -23.89 -14.60 -4.57
N ASP A 47 -24.35 -13.79 -3.63
CA ASP A 47 -23.80 -12.46 -3.35
C ASP A 47 -22.39 -12.57 -2.77
N TYR A 48 -22.18 -13.50 -1.83
CA TYR A 48 -20.86 -13.82 -1.28
C TYR A 48 -19.89 -14.27 -2.38
N PHE A 49 -20.33 -15.18 -3.27
CA PHE A 49 -19.50 -15.60 -4.40
C PHE A 49 -19.15 -14.44 -5.32
N ALA A 50 -20.13 -13.62 -5.70
CA ALA A 50 -19.92 -12.48 -6.58
C ALA A 50 -18.95 -11.45 -5.98
N LEU A 51 -19.04 -11.18 -4.68
CA LEU A 51 -18.15 -10.26 -3.98
C LEU A 51 -16.72 -10.79 -3.89
N MET A 52 -16.55 -12.08 -3.58
CA MET A 52 -15.23 -12.72 -3.55
C MET A 52 -14.59 -12.73 -4.95
N LEU A 53 -15.36 -13.10 -5.98
CA LEU A 53 -14.92 -13.09 -7.36
C LEU A 53 -14.55 -11.67 -7.81
N PHE A 54 -15.38 -10.68 -7.46
CA PHE A 54 -15.11 -9.27 -7.74
C PHE A 54 -13.80 -8.82 -7.08
N GLY A 55 -13.53 -9.21 -5.83
CA GLY A 55 -12.26 -8.92 -5.15
C GLY A 55 -11.05 -9.51 -5.86
N ILE A 56 -11.16 -10.74 -6.36
CA ILE A 56 -10.11 -11.39 -7.14
C ILE A 56 -9.88 -10.66 -8.46
N VAL A 57 -10.94 -10.40 -9.23
CA VAL A 57 -10.86 -9.70 -10.52
C VAL A 57 -10.32 -8.28 -10.35
N ALA A 58 -10.77 -7.55 -9.32
CA ALA A 58 -10.27 -6.22 -8.99
C ALA A 58 -8.78 -6.25 -8.63
N SER A 59 -8.32 -7.23 -7.84
CA SER A 59 -6.89 -7.39 -7.52
C SER A 59 -6.03 -7.55 -8.76
N VAL A 60 -6.47 -8.37 -9.72
CA VAL A 60 -5.77 -8.55 -11.00
C VAL A 60 -5.77 -7.27 -11.82
N ALA A 61 -6.93 -6.62 -11.96
CA ALA A 61 -7.10 -5.44 -12.81
C ALA A 61 -6.25 -4.23 -12.37
N LEU A 62 -5.84 -4.20 -11.09
CA LEU A 62 -5.07 -3.11 -10.51
C LEU A 62 -3.57 -3.39 -10.37
N THR A 63 -3.13 -4.59 -10.69
CA THR A 63 -1.72 -4.96 -10.67
C THR A 63 -1.10 -4.67 -12.04
N SER A 64 0.13 -4.16 -12.07
CA SER A 64 0.88 -3.90 -13.32
C SER A 64 1.63 -5.13 -13.86
N GLU A 65 1.49 -6.27 -13.18
CA GLU A 65 2.13 -7.53 -13.52
C GLU A 65 1.39 -8.23 -14.67
N PRO A 66 2.09 -9.07 -15.44
CA PRO A 66 1.48 -9.93 -16.44
C PRO A 66 0.29 -10.74 -15.88
N LEU A 67 -0.75 -10.90 -16.70
CA LEU A 67 -2.01 -11.56 -16.32
C LEU A 67 -1.79 -13.01 -15.88
N ASP A 68 -0.96 -13.74 -16.61
CA ASP A 68 -0.58 -15.13 -16.34
C ASP A 68 0.05 -15.29 -14.95
N ARG A 69 0.98 -14.42 -14.59
CA ARG A 69 1.62 -14.43 -13.26
C ARG A 69 0.63 -14.08 -12.15
N SER A 70 -0.20 -13.07 -12.39
CA SER A 70 -1.21 -12.64 -11.41
C SER A 70 -2.22 -13.75 -11.13
N LEU A 71 -2.72 -14.40 -12.19
CA LEU A 71 -3.64 -15.55 -12.07
C LEU A 71 -2.98 -16.73 -11.37
N ALA A 72 -1.73 -17.07 -11.72
CA ALA A 72 -0.99 -18.15 -11.05
C ALA A 72 -0.86 -17.89 -9.54
N MET A 73 -0.50 -16.66 -9.13
CA MET A 73 -0.38 -16.30 -7.72
C MET A 73 -1.72 -16.32 -6.98
N ILE A 74 -2.82 -15.94 -7.65
CA ILE A 74 -4.17 -16.05 -7.07
C ILE A 74 -4.54 -17.50 -6.83
N ILE A 75 -4.30 -18.38 -7.80
CA ILE A 75 -4.59 -19.81 -7.66
C ILE A 75 -3.79 -20.38 -6.48
N VAL A 76 -2.50 -20.04 -6.37
CA VAL A 76 -1.67 -20.44 -5.23
C VAL A 76 -2.26 -19.92 -3.91
N GLY A 77 -2.64 -18.64 -3.84
CA GLY A 77 -3.24 -18.06 -2.64
C GLY A 77 -4.56 -18.74 -2.24
N VAL A 78 -5.43 -19.04 -3.22
CA VAL A 78 -6.69 -19.77 -2.99
C VAL A 78 -6.41 -21.19 -2.50
N LEU A 79 -5.45 -21.90 -3.09
CA LEU A 79 -5.07 -23.25 -2.65
C LEU A 79 -4.54 -23.24 -1.22
N LEU A 80 -3.70 -22.27 -0.85
CA LEU A 80 -3.21 -22.10 0.53
C LEU A 80 -4.36 -21.76 1.49
N GLY A 81 -5.31 -20.93 1.08
CA GLY A 81 -6.49 -20.59 1.88
C GLY A 81 -7.50 -21.71 2.05
N LEU A 82 -7.44 -22.76 1.21
CA LEU A 82 -8.26 -23.97 1.35
C LEU A 82 -7.71 -24.97 2.35
N VAL A 83 -6.49 -24.78 2.85
CA VAL A 83 -5.88 -25.66 3.86
C VAL A 83 -6.60 -25.48 5.19
N GLY A 84 -7.06 -26.58 5.78
CA GLY A 84 -7.73 -26.59 7.09
C GLY A 84 -9.10 -27.25 7.07
N THR A 85 -9.86 -27.02 8.14
CA THR A 85 -11.22 -27.55 8.30
C THR A 85 -12.24 -26.61 7.67
N ASP A 86 -13.00 -27.08 6.68
CA ASP A 86 -14.07 -26.29 6.06
C ASP A 86 -15.20 -26.02 7.06
N VAL A 87 -15.44 -24.74 7.36
CA VAL A 87 -16.46 -24.29 8.33
C VAL A 87 -17.89 -24.69 7.96
N ASN A 88 -18.18 -24.93 6.67
CA ASN A 88 -19.52 -25.29 6.23
C ASN A 88 -19.77 -26.79 6.28
N SER A 89 -18.78 -27.60 5.87
CA SER A 89 -18.95 -29.05 5.71
C SER A 89 -18.27 -29.88 6.80
N GLY A 90 -17.36 -29.29 7.58
CA GLY A 90 -16.50 -29.99 8.53
C GLY A 90 -15.40 -30.85 7.89
N ALA A 91 -15.31 -30.86 6.55
CA ALA A 91 -14.30 -31.65 5.85
C ALA A 91 -12.91 -31.06 6.02
N GLN A 92 -11.93 -31.90 6.35
CA GLN A 92 -10.52 -31.52 6.38
C GLN A 92 -9.96 -31.49 4.95
N ARG A 93 -9.40 -30.34 4.54
CA ARG A 93 -8.82 -30.12 3.22
C ARG A 93 -7.33 -29.85 3.34
N PHE A 94 -6.52 -30.59 2.60
CA PHE A 94 -5.06 -30.42 2.53
C PHE A 94 -4.35 -30.41 3.90
N THR A 95 -4.89 -31.10 4.91
CA THR A 95 -4.29 -31.20 6.25
C THR A 95 -3.21 -32.29 6.35
N PHE A 96 -3.17 -33.23 5.39
CA PHE A 96 -2.19 -34.32 5.30
C PHE A 96 -1.99 -35.13 6.61
N GLY A 97 -2.99 -35.14 7.49
CA GLY A 97 -2.92 -35.83 8.79
C GLY A 97 -2.17 -35.08 9.90
N SER A 98 -1.73 -33.84 9.66
CA SER A 98 -1.13 -32.97 10.68
C SER A 98 -2.24 -32.19 11.42
N PRO A 99 -2.32 -32.29 12.77
CA PRO A 99 -3.25 -31.50 13.57
C PRO A 99 -3.03 -29.99 13.42
N GLU A 100 -1.79 -29.55 13.25
CA GLU A 100 -1.43 -28.14 13.11
C GLU A 100 -2.04 -27.50 11.86
N LEU A 101 -2.22 -28.28 10.80
CA LEU A 101 -2.85 -27.81 9.56
C LEU A 101 -4.37 -27.78 9.63
N MET A 102 -5.00 -28.35 10.67
CA MET A 102 -6.46 -28.33 10.83
C MET A 102 -7.02 -26.93 11.10
N ASP A 103 -6.23 -26.09 11.77
CA ASP A 103 -6.52 -24.66 12.03
C ASP A 103 -6.28 -23.78 10.79
N GLY A 104 -5.72 -24.38 9.73
CA GLY A 104 -5.35 -23.70 8.49
C GLY A 104 -4.02 -22.97 8.57
N ILE A 105 -3.66 -22.28 7.49
CA ILE A 105 -2.41 -21.51 7.45
C ILE A 105 -2.69 -20.06 7.79
N GLU A 106 -2.11 -19.59 8.90
CA GLU A 106 -2.31 -18.21 9.35
C GLU A 106 -1.64 -17.23 8.37
N PHE A 107 -2.46 -16.34 7.79
CA PHE A 107 -1.99 -15.32 6.85
C PHE A 107 -0.88 -14.44 7.44
N ALA A 108 -1.00 -14.06 8.72
CA ALA A 108 -0.01 -13.26 9.41
C ALA A 108 1.37 -13.95 9.46
N CYS A 109 1.39 -15.26 9.73
CA CYS A 109 2.61 -16.06 9.74
C CYS A 109 3.26 -16.14 8.34
N ILE A 110 2.48 -16.40 7.28
CA ILE A 110 3.00 -16.40 5.90
C ILE A 110 3.58 -15.03 5.54
N ALA A 111 2.80 -13.96 5.78
CA ALA A 111 3.19 -12.61 5.42
C ALA A 111 4.47 -12.17 6.13
N MET A 112 4.58 -12.44 7.44
CA MET A 112 5.80 -12.16 8.21
C MET A 112 6.99 -13.00 7.74
N GLY A 113 6.79 -14.28 7.44
CA GLY A 113 7.83 -15.17 6.95
C GLY A 113 8.41 -14.75 5.61
N ILE A 114 7.53 -14.50 4.61
CA ILE A 114 7.95 -14.03 3.29
C ILE A 114 8.64 -12.68 3.39
N PHE A 115 8.04 -11.71 4.11
CA PHE A 115 8.63 -10.38 4.29
C PHE A 115 10.02 -10.45 4.92
N GLY A 116 10.19 -11.24 5.99
CA GLY A 116 11.46 -11.42 6.66
C GLY A 116 12.53 -12.03 5.74
N ILE A 117 12.19 -13.06 4.97
CA ILE A 117 13.11 -13.69 4.02
C ILE A 117 13.48 -12.70 2.91
N THR A 118 12.51 -11.98 2.34
CA THR A 118 12.75 -10.98 1.30
C THR A 118 13.69 -9.88 1.79
N GLU A 119 13.46 -9.32 2.97
CA GLU A 119 14.34 -8.29 3.57
C GLU A 119 15.77 -8.80 3.77
N ILE A 120 15.95 -10.04 4.25
CA ILE A 120 17.29 -10.62 4.43
C ILE A 120 18.01 -10.75 3.07
N ILE A 121 17.34 -11.29 2.06
CA ILE A 121 17.91 -11.49 0.71
C ILE A 121 18.26 -10.13 0.09
N THR A 122 17.33 -9.17 0.12
CA THR A 122 17.53 -7.82 -0.43
C THR A 122 18.67 -7.09 0.30
N ASN A 123 18.75 -7.19 1.63
CA ASN A 123 19.85 -6.57 2.38
C ASN A 123 21.21 -7.16 2.00
N LEU A 124 21.27 -8.47 1.76
CA LEU A 124 22.51 -9.14 1.34
C LEU A 124 22.93 -8.73 -0.08
N GLU A 125 21.99 -8.59 -1.00
CA GLU A 125 22.23 -8.10 -2.36
C GLU A 125 22.72 -6.64 -2.37
N GLU A 126 22.07 -5.75 -1.61
CA GLU A 126 22.46 -4.35 -1.51
C GLU A 126 23.85 -4.14 -0.87
N ARG A 127 24.23 -4.99 0.11
CA ARG A 127 25.59 -5.03 0.66
C ARG A 127 26.62 -5.33 -0.41
N ARG A 128 26.33 -6.31 -1.27
CA ARG A 128 27.23 -6.77 -2.33
C ARG A 128 27.43 -5.72 -3.42
N ASN A 129 26.39 -4.94 -3.73
CA ASN A 129 26.42 -3.92 -4.78
C ASN A 129 27.00 -2.56 -4.31
N GLY A 130 27.42 -2.43 -3.05
CA GLY A 130 28.06 -1.23 -2.53
C GLY A 130 27.15 0.02 -2.46
N THR A 131 25.84 -0.15 -2.64
CA THR A 131 24.85 0.93 -2.70
C THR A 131 24.45 1.50 -1.34
N MET A 132 25.03 1.01 -0.24
CA MET A 132 24.74 1.51 1.11
C MET A 132 25.42 2.85 1.39
N ALA A 133 24.87 3.92 0.84
CA ALA A 133 24.93 5.22 1.50
C ALA A 133 23.79 5.26 2.52
N MET A 134 24.03 4.85 3.78
CA MET A 134 23.05 5.09 4.85
C MET A 134 22.87 6.61 4.94
N PRO A 135 21.68 7.17 4.59
CA PRO A 135 21.47 8.59 4.75
C PRO A 135 21.59 8.90 6.24
N LEU A 136 22.44 9.87 6.61
CA LEU A 136 22.57 10.27 8.01
C LEU A 136 21.17 10.52 8.59
N VAL A 137 20.77 9.66 9.53
CA VAL A 137 19.57 9.87 10.31
C VAL A 137 19.90 11.00 11.27
N GLY A 138 19.69 12.23 10.81
CA GLY A 138 19.77 13.42 11.65
C GLY A 138 18.61 13.45 12.65
N ARG A 139 18.16 14.65 13.01
CA ARG A 139 17.07 14.82 13.98
C ARG A 139 15.80 14.04 13.58
N LEU A 140 15.38 13.06 14.40
CA LEU A 140 14.16 12.29 14.14
C LEU A 140 12.89 13.15 14.26
N TRP A 141 12.84 14.01 15.28
CA TRP A 141 11.58 14.69 15.61
C TRP A 141 11.22 15.80 14.61
N PRO A 142 10.02 15.76 14.01
CA PRO A 142 9.55 16.79 13.08
C PRO A 142 9.41 18.15 13.76
N ASN A 143 9.76 19.22 13.06
CA ASN A 143 9.64 20.59 13.56
C ASN A 143 8.18 21.04 13.53
N ALA A 144 7.85 22.16 14.17
CA ALA A 144 6.48 22.71 14.17
C ALA A 144 5.93 22.93 12.74
N VAL A 145 6.78 23.35 11.81
CA VAL A 145 6.43 23.51 10.39
C VAL A 145 6.12 22.16 9.72
N ASP A 146 6.87 21.11 10.05
CA ASP A 146 6.61 19.77 9.50
C ASP A 146 5.31 19.21 10.05
N ARG A 147 5.06 19.37 11.35
CA ARG A 147 3.79 18.96 11.99
C ARG A 147 2.61 19.62 11.29
N ARG A 148 2.64 20.95 11.13
CA ARG A 148 1.57 21.70 10.44
C ARG A 148 1.36 21.25 8.98
N ARG A 149 2.39 20.73 8.32
CA ARG A 149 2.30 20.21 6.94
C ARG A 149 1.84 18.74 6.88
N MET A 150 2.27 17.89 7.82
CA MET A 150 1.95 16.46 7.80
C MET A 150 0.54 16.18 8.33
N LEU A 151 0.07 16.87 9.37
CA LEU A 151 -1.26 16.63 9.94
C LEU A 151 -2.39 16.60 8.89
N PRO A 152 -2.55 17.63 8.03
CA PRO A 152 -3.60 17.59 7.03
C PRO A 152 -3.39 16.48 5.99
N ALA A 153 -2.15 16.10 5.68
CA ALA A 153 -1.85 14.99 4.78
C ALA A 153 -2.22 13.63 5.40
N ILE A 154 -1.91 13.43 6.69
CA ILE A 154 -2.31 12.25 7.46
C ILE A 154 -3.83 12.16 7.49
N LEU A 155 -4.56 13.22 7.88
CA LEU A 155 -6.02 13.19 7.95
C LEU A 155 -6.68 12.88 6.61
N ARG A 156 -6.23 13.51 5.51
CA ARG A 156 -6.75 13.22 4.16
C ARG A 156 -6.42 11.79 3.72
N GLY A 157 -5.20 11.33 3.99
CA GLY A 157 -4.77 9.96 3.71
C GLY A 157 -5.58 8.93 4.48
N THR A 158 -5.81 9.14 5.78
CA THR A 158 -6.65 8.30 6.63
C THR A 158 -8.09 8.26 6.13
N GLY A 159 -8.67 9.41 5.74
CA GLY A 159 -10.03 9.43 5.19
C GLY A 159 -10.16 8.66 3.87
N ILE A 160 -9.22 8.86 2.94
CA ILE A 160 -9.19 8.12 1.67
C ILE A 160 -8.98 6.62 1.94
N GLY A 161 -8.07 6.29 2.85
CA GLY A 161 -7.77 4.92 3.24
C GLY A 161 -8.97 4.22 3.87
N ALA A 162 -9.69 4.90 4.75
CA ALA A 162 -10.90 4.36 5.37
C ALA A 162 -12.01 4.10 4.34
N LEU A 163 -12.21 5.02 3.38
CA LEU A 163 -13.26 4.88 2.37
C LEU A 163 -12.95 3.82 1.32
N LEU A 164 -11.74 3.85 0.78
CA LEU A 164 -11.34 2.95 -0.32
C LEU A 164 -10.81 1.60 0.20
N GLY A 165 -10.42 1.52 1.47
CA GLY A 165 -9.94 0.30 2.11
C GLY A 165 -11.02 -0.75 2.34
N VAL A 166 -12.30 -0.36 2.34
CA VAL A 166 -13.43 -1.31 2.39
C VAL A 166 -13.56 -2.11 1.09
N LEU A 167 -12.99 -1.63 -0.02
CA LEU A 167 -13.08 -2.31 -1.31
C LEU A 167 -12.30 -3.63 -1.30
N PRO A 168 -12.93 -4.74 -1.72
CA PRO A 168 -12.27 -6.04 -1.74
C PRO A 168 -11.16 -6.07 -2.81
N GLY A 169 -10.13 -6.85 -2.54
CA GLY A 169 -8.99 -7.03 -3.43
C GLY A 169 -7.96 -5.91 -3.33
N ALA A 170 -8.11 -4.87 -4.15
CA ALA A 170 -7.07 -3.83 -4.33
C ALA A 170 -7.25 -2.58 -3.45
N GLY A 171 -8.12 -2.60 -2.44
CA GLY A 171 -8.50 -1.41 -1.66
C GLY A 171 -7.30 -0.62 -1.09
N ALA A 172 -6.30 -1.31 -0.54
CA ALA A 172 -5.08 -0.68 0.00
C ALA A 172 -4.22 0.01 -1.08
N THR A 173 -4.08 -0.62 -2.24
CA THR A 173 -3.32 -0.09 -3.38
C THR A 173 -4.03 1.14 -3.96
N ILE A 174 -5.36 1.05 -4.17
CA ILE A 174 -6.19 2.16 -4.64
C ILE A 174 -6.11 3.33 -3.67
N ALA A 175 -6.29 3.07 -2.37
CA ALA A 175 -6.20 4.08 -1.33
C ALA A 175 -4.86 4.81 -1.36
N SER A 176 -3.75 4.06 -1.48
CA SER A 176 -2.40 4.61 -1.53
C SER A 176 -2.20 5.50 -2.76
N PHE A 177 -2.61 5.03 -3.95
CA PHE A 177 -2.51 5.81 -5.19
C PHE A 177 -3.42 7.04 -5.19
N ALA A 178 -4.65 6.92 -4.66
CA ALA A 178 -5.60 8.02 -4.55
C ALA A 178 -5.09 9.09 -3.58
N ALA A 179 -4.61 8.68 -2.40
CA ALA A 179 -4.01 9.57 -1.42
C ALA A 179 -2.77 10.27 -1.98
N TYR A 180 -1.89 9.53 -2.67
CA TYR A 180 -0.72 10.09 -3.35
C TYR A 180 -1.13 11.13 -4.42
N THR A 181 -2.11 10.80 -5.24
CA THR A 181 -2.58 11.68 -6.33
C THR A 181 -3.22 12.95 -5.78
N LEU A 182 -4.06 12.83 -4.73
CA LEU A 182 -4.64 13.98 -4.06
C LEU A 182 -3.55 14.85 -3.44
N GLU A 183 -2.59 14.27 -2.72
CA GLU A 183 -1.53 15.03 -2.08
C GLU A 183 -0.63 15.72 -3.11
N LYS A 184 -0.36 15.07 -4.24
CA LYS A 184 0.37 15.68 -5.35
C LYS A 184 -0.37 16.86 -5.97
N ARG A 185 -1.72 16.86 -6.00
CA ARG A 185 -2.55 17.97 -6.47
C ARG A 185 -2.59 19.13 -5.48
N VAL A 186 -2.71 18.83 -4.18
CA VAL A 186 -2.84 19.84 -3.11
C VAL A 186 -1.47 20.45 -2.73
N SER A 187 -0.37 19.71 -2.92
CA SER A 187 0.97 20.16 -2.52
C SER A 187 1.39 21.47 -3.20
N PRO A 188 1.70 22.55 -2.44
CA PRO A 188 2.21 23.81 -2.98
C PRO A 188 3.52 23.67 -3.77
N SER A 189 4.32 22.66 -3.40
CA SER A 189 5.58 22.28 -4.03
C SER A 189 5.38 21.79 -5.47
N SER A 190 4.27 21.10 -5.74
CA SER A 190 3.91 20.57 -7.05
C SER A 190 3.66 21.71 -8.05
N ARG A 191 2.87 22.72 -7.66
CA ARG A 191 2.67 23.95 -8.46
C ARG A 191 3.97 24.71 -8.73
N ARG A 192 4.86 24.82 -7.73
CA ARG A 192 6.14 25.54 -7.84
C ARG A 192 7.15 24.83 -8.75
N ASN A 193 7.23 23.49 -8.70
CA ASN A 193 8.07 22.68 -9.60
C ASN A 193 7.54 22.64 -11.04
N TRP A 194 6.22 22.64 -11.23
CA TRP A 194 5.59 22.79 -12.56
C TRP A 194 5.95 24.14 -13.20
N GLN A 195 5.82 25.25 -12.45
CA GLN A 195 6.18 26.58 -12.92
C GLN A 195 7.69 26.70 -13.24
N ARG A 196 8.57 26.08 -12.45
CA ARG A 196 10.03 26.04 -12.74
C ARG A 196 10.36 25.22 -13.99
N ARG A 197 9.76 24.05 -14.18
CA ARG A 197 9.95 23.21 -15.39
C ARG A 197 9.49 23.92 -16.67
N HIS A 198 8.47 24.77 -16.61
CA HIS A 198 7.99 25.54 -17.76
C HIS A 198 8.75 26.85 -18.00
N ARG A 199 9.26 27.51 -16.95
CA ARG A 199 10.18 28.66 -17.12
C ARG A 199 11.54 28.23 -17.68
N GLY A 200 12.10 27.10 -17.24
CA GLY A 200 13.38 26.59 -17.77
C GLY A 200 13.34 26.25 -19.26
N ARG A 201 12.20 25.76 -19.77
CA ARG A 201 12.01 25.48 -21.21
C ARG A 201 11.87 26.74 -22.06
N ARG A 202 11.32 27.85 -21.53
CA ARG A 202 11.25 29.13 -22.27
C ARG A 202 12.62 29.78 -22.47
N ILE A 203 13.53 29.62 -21.51
CA ILE A 203 14.87 30.22 -21.59
C ILE A 203 15.78 29.40 -22.52
N ALA A 204 15.67 28.06 -22.50
CA ALA A 204 16.41 27.18 -23.41
C ALA A 204 15.96 27.28 -24.89
N GLY A 205 14.72 27.71 -25.15
CA GLY A 205 14.21 27.93 -26.51
C GLY A 205 14.72 29.21 -27.18
N ILE A 206 15.13 30.22 -26.41
CA ILE A 206 15.61 31.52 -26.93
C ILE A 206 17.08 31.42 -27.39
N GLY A 207 17.86 30.48 -26.87
CA GLY A 207 19.28 30.29 -27.23
C GLY A 207 19.53 29.56 -28.55
N LYS A 208 18.53 28.89 -29.14
CA LYS A 208 18.74 28.01 -30.31
C LYS A 208 18.39 28.63 -31.67
N GLN A 209 17.99 29.90 -31.71
CA GLN A 209 17.62 30.63 -32.94
C GLN A 209 18.70 31.59 -33.47
N ARG A 210 19.87 31.70 -32.82
CA ARG A 210 20.93 32.66 -33.21
C ARG A 210 22.18 32.07 -33.87
N SER A 211 22.19 30.79 -34.25
CA SER A 211 23.35 30.16 -34.87
C SER A 211 22.98 29.33 -36.11
N ARG A 212 22.59 30.02 -37.18
CA ARG A 212 22.70 29.51 -38.55
C ARG A 212 23.46 30.56 -39.37
N PRO A 213 24.75 30.34 -39.70
CA PRO A 213 25.41 31.12 -40.74
C PRO A 213 24.92 30.66 -42.11
N MET A 214 24.84 31.61 -43.04
CA MET A 214 24.66 31.40 -44.48
C MET A 214 25.83 30.66 -45.10
#